data_AF-A0A5N8YFM8-F1
#
_entry.id   AF-A0A5N8YFM8-F1
#
_cell.length_a   1.000
_cell.length_b   1.000
_cell.length_c   1.000
_cell.angle_alpha   90.00
_cell.angle_beta   90.00
_cell.angle_gamma   90.00
#
_symmetry.space_group_name_H-M   'P 1'
#
loop_
_entity.id
_entity.type
_entity.pdbx_description
1 polymer ?
#
loop_
_entity_poly.entity_id
_entity_poly.type
_entity_poly.pdbx_seq_one_letter_code
_entity_poly.pdbx_strand_id
1 'polypeptide(L)'
;MRDHQSSEASARIITIDLTSDESIVEISTRLRLLFLFINRAEFSNSATVAPFFKRDTYPAMLALVKTLEGAGLGEDWSPYGARSIRMGKAKHLFVSVDMPIADRSSSPDTFLEIIQSHQIDASWYDQCVYPRASASGLTTVMFGVPDRSHPQYSSSIFNRERLRNLSGRSGGMHFFAQPGCSVSAAV
;
A
#
# COMPACT_ATOMS: atom_id res chain seq x y z
N MET A 1 21.56 -30.23 19.37
CA MET A 1 20.27 -29.71 18.86
C MET A 1 20.34 -28.19 18.95
N ARG A 2 20.43 -27.51 17.81
CA ARG A 2 20.32 -26.05 17.73
C ARG A 2 18.95 -25.79 17.12
N ASP A 3 17.99 -25.40 17.96
CA ASP A 3 16.68 -24.96 17.51
C ASP A 3 16.87 -23.62 16.79
N HIS A 4 17.03 -23.68 15.47
CA HIS A 4 16.71 -22.53 14.64
C HIS A 4 15.19 -22.40 14.68
N GLN A 5 14.68 -21.64 15.65
CA GLN A 5 13.40 -20.96 15.46
C GLN A 5 13.61 -20.00 14.29
N SER A 6 13.37 -20.49 13.08
CA SER A 6 13.01 -19.67 11.94
C SER A 6 11.81 -18.85 12.37
N SER A 7 12.07 -17.62 12.82
CA SER A 7 11.04 -16.60 12.93
C SER A 7 10.43 -16.47 11.54
N GLU A 8 9.31 -17.15 11.29
CA GLU A 8 8.47 -16.81 10.16
C GLU A 8 8.16 -15.32 10.30
N ALA A 9 8.65 -14.52 9.35
CA ALA A 9 8.36 -13.10 9.33
C ALA A 9 6.85 -12.98 9.05
N SER A 10 6.07 -12.85 10.12
CA SER A 10 4.63 -12.65 10.02
C SER A 10 4.35 -11.41 9.16
N ALA A 11 3.31 -11.49 8.33
CA ALA A 11 2.88 -10.37 7.51
C ALA A 11 2.66 -9.14 8.40
N ARG A 12 3.26 -8.02 8.01
CA ARG A 12 3.17 -6.77 8.77
C ARG A 12 1.99 -5.97 8.23
N ILE A 13 1.09 -5.53 9.10
CA ILE A 13 -0.04 -4.71 8.69
C ILE A 13 0.00 -3.38 9.43
N ILE A 14 0.24 -2.33 8.68
CA ILE A 14 0.36 -0.96 9.14
C ILE A 14 -0.91 -0.20 8.75
N THR A 15 -1.56 0.46 9.70
CA THR A 15 -2.69 1.36 9.43
C THR A 15 -2.31 2.79 9.77
N ILE A 16 -2.65 3.74 8.91
CA ILE A 16 -2.30 5.15 9.04
C ILE A 16 -3.57 6.01 8.92
N ASP A 17 -3.88 6.76 9.97
CA ASP A 17 -4.98 7.73 9.98
C ASP A 17 -4.62 8.93 9.08
N LEU A 18 -5.53 9.27 8.18
CA LEU A 18 -5.42 10.39 7.26
C LEU A 18 -6.08 11.64 7.83
N THR A 19 -5.39 12.78 7.75
CA THR A 19 -5.89 14.10 8.18
C THR A 19 -6.20 15.05 7.02
N SER A 20 -5.58 14.85 5.85
CA SER A 20 -5.81 15.61 4.60
C SER A 20 -5.26 14.83 3.40
N ASP A 21 -5.86 14.97 2.21
CA ASP A 21 -5.50 14.14 1.04
C ASP A 21 -4.13 14.45 0.40
N GLU A 22 -3.64 15.70 0.46
CA GLU A 22 -2.42 16.10 -0.30
C GLU A 22 -1.11 15.51 0.26
N SER A 23 -0.94 15.42 1.58
CA SER A 23 0.29 14.89 2.21
C SER A 23 0.49 13.39 1.98
N ILE A 24 -0.59 12.67 1.69
CA ILE A 24 -0.58 11.21 1.56
C ILE A 24 -0.07 10.78 0.20
N VAL A 25 -0.43 11.51 -0.86
CA VAL A 25 0.04 11.21 -2.21
C VAL A 25 1.57 11.24 -2.25
N GLU A 26 2.20 12.20 -1.57
CA GLU A 26 3.66 12.30 -1.48
C GLU A 26 4.27 11.13 -0.70
N ILE A 27 3.79 10.86 0.52
CA ILE A 27 4.30 9.77 1.37
C ILE A 27 4.14 8.41 0.66
N SER A 28 2.94 8.16 0.14
CA SER A 28 2.59 6.95 -0.60
C SER A 28 3.48 6.76 -1.82
N THR A 29 3.72 7.84 -2.60
CA THR A 29 4.61 7.79 -3.77
C THR A 29 6.05 7.47 -3.38
N ARG A 30 6.56 8.06 -2.29
CA ARG A 30 7.91 7.77 -1.77
C ARG A 30 8.05 6.32 -1.31
N LEU A 31 7.04 5.75 -0.66
CA LEU A 31 7.04 4.34 -0.27
C LEU A 31 7.10 3.42 -1.50
N ARG A 32 6.26 3.67 -2.51
CA ARG A 32 6.29 2.90 -3.77
C ARG A 32 7.66 2.97 -4.43
N LEU A 33 8.25 4.16 -4.51
CA LEU A 33 9.58 4.35 -5.08
C LEU A 33 10.65 3.58 -4.30
N LEU A 34 10.64 3.65 -2.97
CA LEU A 34 11.59 2.91 -2.12
C LEU A 34 11.51 1.41 -2.39
N PHE A 35 10.30 0.83 -2.37
CA PHE A 35 10.12 -0.61 -2.58
C PHE A 35 10.50 -1.05 -4.00
N LEU A 36 10.18 -0.26 -5.03
CA LEU A 36 10.67 -0.52 -6.39
C LEU A 36 12.19 -0.51 -6.45
N PHE A 37 12.82 0.48 -5.82
CA PHE A 37 14.25 0.69 -5.91
C PHE A 37 15.05 -0.36 -5.15
N ILE A 38 14.68 -0.69 -3.91
CA ILE A 38 15.42 -1.69 -3.10
C ILE A 38 15.29 -3.10 -3.68
N ASN A 39 14.18 -3.42 -4.34
CA ASN A 39 13.94 -4.75 -4.92
C ASN A 39 14.29 -4.84 -6.42
N ARG A 40 14.86 -3.79 -7.03
CA ARG A 40 15.07 -3.71 -8.49
C ARG A 40 15.94 -4.84 -9.08
N ALA A 41 16.79 -5.47 -8.26
CA ALA A 41 17.69 -6.54 -8.69
C ALA A 41 17.04 -7.96 -8.60
N GLU A 42 15.90 -8.07 -7.92
CA GLU A 42 15.22 -9.32 -7.58
C GLU A 42 13.81 -9.36 -8.18
N PHE A 43 13.31 -10.57 -8.46
CA PHE A 43 11.92 -10.72 -8.90
C PHE A 43 11.01 -10.44 -7.72
N SER A 44 10.31 -9.31 -7.79
CA SER A 44 9.39 -8.86 -6.74
C SER A 44 8.15 -8.24 -7.36
N ASN A 45 7.03 -8.45 -6.70
CA ASN A 45 5.73 -7.93 -7.06
C ASN A 45 5.19 -7.11 -5.88
N SER A 46 4.89 -5.85 -6.16
CA SER A 46 4.19 -4.98 -5.24
C SER A 46 2.90 -4.48 -5.87
N ALA A 47 1.96 -4.03 -5.05
CA ALA A 47 0.68 -3.53 -5.54
C ALA A 47 0.16 -2.36 -4.73
N THR A 48 -0.59 -1.47 -5.39
CA THR A 48 -1.47 -0.47 -4.79
C THR A 48 -2.91 -0.86 -5.10
N VAL A 49 -3.76 -0.90 -4.09
CA VAL A 49 -5.21 -1.05 -4.21
C VAL A 49 -5.87 0.26 -3.81
N ALA A 50 -6.82 0.72 -4.62
CA ALA A 50 -7.58 1.93 -4.37
C ALA A 50 -9.06 1.74 -4.72
N PRO A 51 -9.98 2.54 -4.17
CA PRO A 51 -11.40 2.38 -4.44
C PRO A 51 -11.78 2.82 -5.87
N PHE A 52 -11.30 3.98 -6.34
CA PHE A 52 -11.71 4.53 -7.64
C PHE A 52 -10.55 4.79 -8.59
N PHE A 53 -10.68 4.34 -9.84
CA PHE A 53 -9.63 4.50 -10.84
C PHE A 53 -9.32 5.97 -11.13
N LYS A 54 -10.35 6.78 -11.41
CA LYS A 54 -10.16 8.19 -11.79
C LYS A 54 -9.65 9.07 -10.64
N ARG A 55 -10.12 8.82 -9.42
CA ARG A 55 -9.86 9.67 -8.26
C ARG A 55 -8.61 9.27 -7.49
N ASP A 56 -8.29 7.98 -7.44
CA ASP A 56 -7.26 7.47 -6.54
C ASP A 56 -6.13 6.78 -7.33
N THR A 57 -6.47 5.82 -8.19
CA THR A 57 -5.46 5.01 -8.90
C THR A 57 -4.69 5.79 -9.95
N TYR A 58 -5.36 6.53 -10.82
CA TYR A 58 -4.71 7.30 -11.89
C TYR A 58 -3.82 8.42 -11.33
N PRO A 59 -4.25 9.22 -10.33
CA PRO A 59 -3.36 10.16 -9.66
C PRO A 59 -2.15 9.50 -8.99
N ALA A 60 -2.32 8.34 -8.35
CA ALA A 60 -1.22 7.58 -7.76
C ALA A 60 -0.19 7.11 -8.81
N MET A 61 -0.65 6.63 -9.96
CA MET A 61 0.21 6.27 -11.09
C MET A 61 0.97 7.49 -11.63
N LEU A 62 0.26 8.60 -11.85
CA LEU A 62 0.85 9.84 -12.38
C LEU A 62 1.87 10.43 -11.42
N ALA A 63 1.59 10.41 -10.11
CA ALA A 63 2.52 10.86 -9.08
C ALA A 63 3.81 10.03 -9.11
N LEU A 64 3.71 8.70 -9.18
CA LEU A 64 4.89 7.83 -9.25
C LEU A 64 5.74 8.09 -10.50
N VAL A 65 5.11 8.22 -11.67
CA VAL A 65 5.83 8.56 -12.92
C VAL A 65 6.52 9.91 -12.79
N LYS A 66 5.81 10.96 -12.34
CA LYS A 66 6.40 12.30 -12.16
C LYS A 66 7.58 12.27 -11.19
N THR A 67 7.49 11.49 -10.11
CA THR A 67 8.59 11.37 -9.14
C THR A 67 9.78 10.61 -9.73
N LEU A 68 9.56 9.57 -10.53
CA LEU A 68 10.63 8.85 -11.23
C LEU A 68 11.36 9.76 -12.22
N GLU A 69 10.61 10.47 -13.07
CA GLU A 69 11.16 11.44 -14.02
C GLU A 69 11.92 12.57 -13.30
N GLY A 70 11.31 13.16 -12.26
CA GLY A 70 11.92 14.23 -11.48
C GLY A 70 13.18 13.81 -10.70
N ALA A 71 13.33 12.52 -10.41
CA ALA A 71 14.53 11.95 -9.78
C ALA A 71 15.63 11.57 -10.79
N GLY A 72 15.41 11.78 -12.10
CA GLY A 72 16.35 11.40 -13.15
C GLY A 72 16.38 9.90 -13.45
N LEU A 73 15.36 9.16 -13.01
CA LEU A 73 15.24 7.70 -13.19
C LEU A 73 14.40 7.32 -14.42
N GLY A 74 14.16 8.25 -15.36
CA GLY A 74 13.27 8.06 -16.51
C GLY A 74 13.62 6.85 -17.38
N GLU A 75 14.91 6.56 -17.53
CA GLU A 75 15.41 5.40 -18.31
C GLU A 75 15.45 4.09 -17.49
N ASP A 76 15.28 4.16 -16.15
CA ASP A 76 15.36 3.00 -15.25
C ASP A 76 14.01 2.29 -15.06
N TRP A 77 12.93 2.89 -15.55
CA TRP A 77 11.58 2.34 -15.45
C TRP A 77 10.91 2.17 -16.82
N SER A 78 9.93 1.29 -16.88
CA SER A 78 9.09 1.11 -18.07
C SER A 78 7.67 0.70 -17.71
N PRO A 79 6.67 1.02 -18.55
CA PRO A 79 5.33 0.48 -18.38
C PRO A 79 5.33 -1.05 -18.58
N TYR A 80 4.57 -1.77 -17.76
CA TYR A 80 4.42 -3.22 -17.82
C TYR A 80 2.93 -3.59 -17.81
N GLY A 81 2.30 -3.50 -18.98
CA GLY A 81 0.84 -3.58 -19.12
C GLY A 81 0.15 -2.25 -18.78
N ALA A 82 -1.18 -2.25 -18.77
CA ALA A 82 -1.96 -1.00 -18.70
C ALA A 82 -1.86 -0.25 -17.36
N ARG A 83 -1.56 -0.96 -16.27
CA ARG A 83 -1.60 -0.42 -14.90
C ARG A 83 -0.47 -0.95 -14.02
N SER A 84 0.68 -1.20 -14.62
CA SER A 84 1.85 -1.61 -13.86
C SER A 84 3.09 -0.93 -14.39
N ILE A 85 4.02 -0.68 -13.46
CA ILE A 85 5.34 -0.13 -13.72
C ILE A 85 6.37 -1.20 -13.38
N ARG A 86 7.47 -1.22 -14.12
CA ARG A 86 8.61 -2.09 -13.87
C ARG A 86 9.88 -1.26 -13.71
N MET A 87 10.69 -1.61 -12.72
CA MET A 87 12.05 -1.08 -12.51
C MET A 87 12.99 -2.26 -12.29
N GLY A 88 13.91 -2.50 -13.24
CA GLY A 88 14.74 -3.71 -13.24
C GLY A 88 13.90 -5.00 -13.27
N LYS A 89 13.93 -5.80 -12.21
CA LYS A 89 13.10 -7.00 -12.02
C LYS A 89 11.88 -6.78 -11.12
N ALA A 90 11.80 -5.63 -10.44
CA ALA A 90 10.67 -5.28 -9.58
C ALA A 90 9.49 -4.77 -10.41
N LYS A 91 8.28 -5.16 -10.01
CA LYS A 91 7.02 -4.73 -10.62
C LYS A 91 6.11 -4.12 -9.56
N HIS A 92 5.37 -3.08 -9.95
CA HIS A 92 4.33 -2.48 -9.13
C HIS A 92 3.02 -2.39 -9.92
N LEU A 93 1.96 -3.02 -9.40
CA LEU A 93 0.63 -3.07 -10.00
C LEU A 93 -0.32 -2.08 -9.33
N PHE A 94 -1.19 -1.45 -10.10
CA PHE A 94 -2.24 -0.56 -9.61
C PHE A 94 -3.62 -1.15 -9.87
N VAL A 95 -4.36 -1.44 -8.79
CA VAL A 95 -5.69 -2.06 -8.82
C VAL A 95 -6.73 -1.07 -8.31
N SER A 96 -7.88 -1.02 -9.00
CA SER A 96 -9.03 -0.20 -8.62
C SER A 96 -10.24 -1.10 -8.36
N VAL A 97 -10.99 -0.85 -7.29
CA VAL A 97 -12.21 -1.60 -6.97
C VAL A 97 -13.28 -1.39 -8.05
N ASP A 98 -13.50 -0.13 -8.46
CA ASP A 98 -14.49 0.26 -9.48
C ASP A 98 -14.13 -0.17 -10.91
N MET A 99 -12.88 -0.59 -11.13
CA MET A 99 -12.38 -0.97 -12.44
C MET A 99 -11.36 -2.11 -12.28
N PRO A 100 -11.78 -3.33 -11.93
CA PRO A 100 -10.86 -4.42 -11.65
C PRO A 100 -10.07 -4.86 -12.89
N ILE A 101 -8.87 -5.43 -12.67
CA ILE A 101 -8.03 -5.99 -13.73
C ILE A 101 -8.36 -7.48 -13.87
N ALA A 102 -8.44 -7.98 -15.11
CA ALA A 102 -8.68 -9.39 -15.40
C ALA A 102 -7.64 -10.31 -14.72
N ASP A 103 -8.09 -11.52 -14.34
CA ASP A 103 -7.55 -12.47 -13.37
C ASP A 103 -6.18 -13.13 -13.71
N ARG A 104 -5.18 -12.34 -14.14
CA ARG A 104 -3.84 -12.83 -14.53
C ARG A 104 -2.69 -12.04 -13.92
N SER A 105 -2.97 -11.18 -12.95
CA SER A 105 -1.91 -10.41 -12.29
C SER A 105 -1.17 -11.26 -11.26
N SER A 106 0.14 -11.05 -11.12
CA SER A 106 0.93 -11.68 -10.05
C SER A 106 0.48 -11.19 -8.68
N SER A 107 0.50 -12.08 -7.69
CA SER A 107 0.24 -11.72 -6.29
C SER A 107 1.39 -10.89 -5.71
N PRO A 108 1.11 -9.87 -4.86
CA PRO A 108 2.16 -9.11 -4.20
C PRO A 108 2.92 -9.99 -3.20
N ASP A 109 4.24 -9.85 -3.18
CA ASP A 109 5.15 -10.64 -2.33
C ASP A 109 5.94 -9.77 -1.34
N THR A 110 6.17 -8.51 -1.66
CA THR A 110 7.05 -7.61 -0.92
C THR A 110 6.28 -6.46 -0.27
N PHE A 111 5.39 -5.81 -1.02
CA PHE A 111 4.66 -4.63 -0.58
C PHE A 111 3.24 -4.57 -1.14
N LEU A 112 2.27 -4.35 -0.26
CA LEU A 112 0.87 -4.10 -0.61
C LEU A 112 0.43 -2.78 0.04
N GLU A 113 0.09 -1.81 -0.79
CA GLU A 113 -0.48 -0.55 -0.34
C GLU A 113 -1.99 -0.54 -0.59
N ILE A 114 -2.76 -0.02 0.36
CA ILE A 114 -4.19 0.23 0.20
C ILE A 114 -4.48 1.68 0.53
N ILE A 115 -4.72 2.49 -0.48
CA ILE A 115 -5.03 3.91 -0.33
C ILE A 115 -6.54 4.12 -0.21
N GLN A 116 -6.96 5.14 0.55
CA GLN A 116 -8.39 5.43 0.78
C GLN A 116 -9.16 4.19 1.27
N SER A 117 -8.50 3.35 2.06
CA SER A 117 -8.96 2.02 2.50
C SER A 117 -10.24 2.05 3.35
N HIS A 118 -10.61 3.21 3.88
CA HIS A 118 -11.88 3.44 4.58
C HIS A 118 -13.10 3.45 3.65
N GLN A 119 -12.88 3.51 2.33
CA GLN A 119 -13.92 3.45 1.30
C GLN A 119 -13.94 2.10 0.57
N ILE A 120 -13.18 1.12 1.06
CA ILE A 120 -13.14 -0.24 0.52
C ILE A 120 -13.80 -1.18 1.52
N ASP A 121 -14.83 -1.89 1.07
CA ASP A 121 -15.56 -2.83 1.90
C ASP A 121 -14.68 -4.02 2.30
N ALA A 122 -14.73 -4.42 3.57
CA ALA A 122 -13.92 -5.53 4.08
C ALA A 122 -14.27 -6.85 3.37
N SER A 123 -15.53 -7.03 2.99
CA SER A 123 -16.02 -8.21 2.25
C SER A 123 -15.38 -8.32 0.86
N TRP A 124 -15.28 -7.21 0.13
CA TRP A 124 -14.61 -7.15 -1.17
C TRP A 124 -13.11 -7.44 -1.02
N TYR A 125 -12.46 -6.86 0.00
CA TYR A 125 -11.05 -7.12 0.27
C TYR A 125 -10.78 -8.61 0.52
N ASP A 126 -11.63 -9.27 1.30
CA ASP A 126 -11.50 -10.70 1.62
C ASP A 126 -11.65 -11.60 0.39
N GLN A 127 -12.48 -11.19 -0.58
CA GLN A 127 -12.71 -11.96 -1.81
C GLN A 127 -11.63 -11.71 -2.85
N CYS A 128 -11.19 -10.46 -3.01
CA CYS A 128 -10.39 -10.05 -4.16
C CYS A 128 -8.90 -9.86 -3.87
N VAL A 129 -8.54 -9.52 -2.63
CA VAL A 129 -7.17 -9.12 -2.28
C VAL A 129 -6.54 -10.07 -1.28
N TYR A 130 -7.22 -10.38 -0.17
CA TYR A 130 -6.69 -11.25 0.88
C TYR A 130 -6.15 -12.60 0.38
N PRO A 131 -6.82 -13.33 -0.55
CA PRO A 131 -6.32 -14.61 -1.04
C PRO A 131 -4.99 -14.51 -1.80
N ARG A 132 -4.62 -13.30 -2.23
CA ARG A 132 -3.40 -12.99 -2.99
C ARG A 132 -2.34 -12.32 -2.13
N ALA A 133 -2.67 -11.87 -0.92
CA ALA A 133 -1.80 -11.13 -0.01
C ALA A 133 -1.26 -12.02 1.12
N SER A 134 -0.79 -13.24 0.78
CA SER A 134 -0.40 -14.28 1.74
C SER A 134 1.10 -14.57 1.78
N ALA A 135 1.92 -13.80 1.06
CA ALA A 135 3.36 -14.03 1.03
C ALA A 135 4.02 -13.74 2.40
N SER A 136 4.96 -14.61 2.80
CA SER A 136 5.75 -14.41 4.02
C SER A 136 6.60 -13.14 3.90
N GLY A 137 6.64 -12.33 4.96
CA GLY A 137 7.34 -11.04 4.94
C GLY A 137 6.64 -9.89 4.19
N LEU A 138 5.46 -10.12 3.60
CA LEU A 138 4.68 -9.07 2.94
C LEU A 138 4.37 -7.93 3.92
N THR A 139 4.69 -6.70 3.51
CA THR A 139 4.32 -5.50 4.26
C THR A 139 3.08 -4.87 3.63
N THR A 140 2.00 -4.83 4.40
CA THR A 140 0.74 -4.19 4.01
C THR A 140 0.59 -2.85 4.71
N VAL A 141 0.40 -1.77 3.95
CA VAL A 141 0.17 -0.42 4.49
C VAL A 141 -1.20 0.07 4.03
N MET A 142 -2.05 0.45 4.98
CA MET A 142 -3.41 0.92 4.74
C MET A 142 -3.56 2.36 5.21
N PHE A 143 -3.96 3.23 4.28
CA PHE A 143 -4.24 4.64 4.54
C PHE A 143 -5.74 4.85 4.58
N GLY A 144 -6.28 5.42 5.66
CA GLY A 144 -7.71 5.69 5.76
C GLY A 144 -8.09 6.83 6.71
N VAL A 145 -9.25 7.44 6.47
CA VAL A 145 -9.82 8.48 7.33
C VAL A 145 -10.70 7.80 8.38
N PRO A 146 -10.45 7.99 9.69
CA PRO A 146 -11.27 7.43 10.76
C PRO A 146 -12.60 8.18 10.95
N ASP A 147 -13.42 8.28 9.90
CA ASP A 147 -14.69 9.02 9.92
C ASP A 147 -15.88 8.09 10.18
N ARG A 148 -16.31 8.04 11.45
CA ARG A 148 -17.47 7.23 11.88
C ARG A 148 -18.82 7.76 11.37
N SER A 149 -18.87 8.98 10.84
CA SER A 149 -20.09 9.53 10.24
C SER A 149 -20.35 8.99 8.84
N HIS A 150 -19.30 8.51 8.16
CA HIS A 150 -19.42 7.94 6.82
C HIS A 150 -20.00 6.50 6.89
N PRO A 151 -21.14 6.19 6.24
CA PRO A 151 -21.83 4.91 6.42
C PRO A 151 -20.95 3.68 6.13
N GLN A 152 -20.12 3.79 5.08
CA GLN A 152 -19.20 2.73 4.63
C GLN A 152 -17.99 2.53 5.54
N TYR A 153 -17.68 3.47 6.44
CA TYR A 153 -16.51 3.35 7.32
C TYR A 153 -16.61 2.12 8.22
N SER A 154 -17.81 1.85 8.76
CA SER A 154 -18.04 0.75 9.70
C SER A 154 -17.73 -0.63 9.11
N SER A 155 -18.07 -0.86 7.83
CA SER A 155 -17.80 -2.09 7.09
C SER A 155 -16.45 -2.09 6.37
N SER A 156 -15.68 -1.00 6.45
CA SER A 156 -14.44 -0.86 5.70
C SER A 156 -13.31 -1.75 6.20
N ILE A 157 -12.42 -2.14 5.27
CA ILE A 157 -11.19 -2.86 5.62
C ILE A 157 -10.31 -2.05 6.57
N PHE A 158 -10.29 -0.71 6.42
CA PHE A 158 -9.51 0.15 7.29
C PHE A 158 -9.97 0.08 8.74
N ASN A 159 -11.27 0.25 9.00
CA ASN A 159 -11.80 0.19 10.36
C ASN A 159 -11.50 -1.16 11.01
N ARG A 160 -11.68 -2.26 10.26
CA ARG A 160 -11.37 -3.62 10.74
C ARG A 160 -9.90 -3.79 11.13
N GLU A 161 -8.97 -3.46 10.26
CA GLU A 161 -7.54 -3.65 10.51
C GLU A 161 -7.00 -2.65 11.53
N ARG A 162 -7.54 -1.43 11.58
CA ARG A 162 -7.23 -0.42 12.59
C ARG A 162 -7.61 -0.91 13.98
N LEU A 163 -8.83 -1.44 14.18
CA LEU A 163 -9.25 -1.97 15.47
C LEU A 163 -8.38 -3.16 15.92
N ARG A 164 -8.01 -4.05 15.00
CA ARG A 164 -7.10 -5.17 15.28
C ARG A 164 -5.70 -4.72 15.68
N ASN A 165 -5.18 -3.68 15.03
CA ASN A 165 -3.87 -3.11 15.38
C ASN A 165 -3.93 -2.41 16.74
N LEU A 166 -4.99 -1.65 17.02
CA LEU A 166 -5.21 -1.00 18.32
C LEU A 166 -5.43 -1.99 19.47
N SER A 167 -5.96 -3.19 19.19
CA SER A 167 -6.09 -4.26 20.18
C SER A 167 -4.79 -5.05 20.41
N GLY A 168 -3.67 -4.66 19.80
CA GLY A 168 -2.36 -5.27 20.02
C GLY A 168 -2.10 -6.56 19.23
N ARG A 169 -2.66 -6.70 18.02
CA ARG A 169 -2.33 -7.83 17.14
C ARG A 169 -0.82 -7.91 16.88
N SER A 170 -0.25 -9.13 16.96
CA SER A 170 1.13 -9.40 16.53
C SER A 170 1.38 -8.99 15.08
N GLY A 171 2.46 -8.22 14.83
CA GLY A 171 2.78 -7.68 13.50
C GLY A 171 1.90 -6.49 13.06
N GLY A 172 0.94 -6.08 13.88
CA GLY A 172 0.09 -4.91 13.65
C GLY A 172 0.71 -3.63 14.18
N MET A 173 0.66 -2.56 13.39
CA MET A 173 1.09 -1.21 13.81
C MET A 173 0.05 -0.18 13.39
N HIS A 174 -0.18 0.81 14.25
CA HIS A 174 -1.09 1.91 13.94
C HIS A 174 -0.38 3.26 14.14
N PHE A 175 -0.49 4.12 13.14
CA PHE A 175 0.04 5.48 13.17
C PHE A 175 -1.10 6.49 12.98
N PHE A 176 -1.01 7.60 13.69
CA PHE A 176 -1.91 8.73 13.55
C PHE A 176 -1.12 10.01 13.75
N ALA A 177 -1.53 11.08 13.07
CA ALA A 177 -0.93 12.39 13.30
C ALA A 177 -1.40 12.94 14.66
N GLN A 178 -0.46 13.35 15.51
CA GLN A 178 -0.78 14.17 16.68
C GLN A 178 -0.87 15.64 16.25
N PRO A 179 -2.02 16.33 16.45
CA PRO A 179 -2.09 17.76 16.25
C PRO A 179 -1.06 18.47 17.14
N GLY A 180 -0.17 19.28 16.54
CA GLY A 180 0.80 20.11 17.27
C GLY A 180 2.24 19.57 17.35
N CYS A 181 2.57 18.44 16.72
CA CYS A 181 3.96 17.99 16.64
C CYS A 181 4.71 18.76 15.54
N SER A 182 5.29 19.91 15.88
CA SER A 182 6.23 20.62 15.01
C SER A 182 7.55 19.83 14.95
N VAL A 183 7.74 19.05 13.89
CA VAL A 183 9.03 18.41 13.62
C VAL A 183 9.97 19.47 13.04
N SER A 184 10.81 20.06 13.88
CA SER A 184 12.00 20.77 13.40
C SER A 184 12.98 19.71 12.92
N ALA A 185 13.05 19.47 11.61
CA ALA A 185 14.15 18.69 11.06
C ALA A 185 15.45 19.47 11.30
N ALA A 186 16.42 18.86 11.98
CA ALA A 186 17.77 19.39 12.01
C ALA A 186 18.34 19.27 10.59
N VAL A 187 18.76 20.40 10.02
CA VAL A 187 19.55 20.50 8.79
C VAL A 187 21.01 20.24 9.12
#